data_AF-A0A7J3BF45-F1
#
_entry.id   AF-A0A7J3BF45-F1
#
_cell.length_a   1.000
_cell.length_b   1.000
_cell.length_c   1.000
_cell.angle_alpha   90.00
_cell.angle_beta   90.00
_cell.angle_gamma   90.00
#
_symmetry.space_group_name_H-M   'P 1'
#
loop_
_entity.id
_entity.type
_entity.pdbx_description
1 polymer ?
#
loop_
_entity_poly.entity_id
_entity_poly.type
_entity_poly.pdbx_seq_one_letter_code
_entity_poly.pdbx_strand_id
1 'polypeptide(L)' 'MASAHIRRLLIDALKPRDAPIIDLSQTICSVEGVEQCDIVVTEVDVRTETVKLTIQGPNINFGEVTKV' A
#
# COMPACT_ATOMS: atom_id res chain seq x y z
N MET A 1 -23.75 12.38 -14.22
CA MET A 1 -22.34 12.22 -14.68
C MET A 1 -21.76 11.06 -13.89
N ALA A 2 -21.14 10.07 -14.54
CA ALA A 2 -20.47 8.99 -13.81
C ALA A 2 -19.13 9.51 -13.26
N SER A 3 -18.95 9.44 -11.95
CA SER A 3 -17.68 9.74 -11.29
C SER A 3 -16.83 8.47 -11.25
N ALA A 4 -15.57 8.54 -11.67
CA ALA A 4 -14.64 7.42 -11.60
C ALA A 4 -13.85 7.49 -10.28
N HIS A 5 -13.87 6.39 -9.54
CA HIS A 5 -13.19 6.25 -8.26
C HIS A 5 -12.21 5.09 -8.31
N ILE A 6 -11.04 5.25 -7.67
CA ILE A 6 -10.06 4.18 -7.55
C ILE A 6 -10.55 3.21 -6.49
N ARG A 7 -10.84 1.96 -6.90
CA ARG A 7 -11.34 0.91 -6.02
C ARG A 7 -10.28 -0.05 -5.52
N ARG A 8 -9.21 -0.22 -6.30
CA ARG A 8 -8.14 -1.18 -6.03
C ARG A 8 -6.83 -0.68 -6.61
N LEU A 9 -5.76 -0.79 -5.84
CA LEU A 9 -4.39 -0.53 -6.27
C LEU A 9 -3.54 -1.77 -6.04
N LEU A 10 -2.66 -2.05 -7.00
CA LEU A 10 -1.61 -3.02 -6.87
C LEU A 10 -0.28 -2.28 -7.02
N ILE A 11 0.56 -2.31 -5.99
CA ILE A 11 1.81 -1.57 -5.95
C ILE A 11 2.95 -2.54 -5.72
N ASP A 12 4.00 -2.41 -6.52
CA ASP A 12 5.27 -3.08 -6.33
C ASP A 12 6.25 -2.05 -5.78
N ALA A 13 6.79 -2.29 -4.59
CA ALA A 13 7.62 -1.34 -3.87
C ALA A 13 8.80 -2.02 -3.18
N LEU A 14 9.88 -1.26 -3.00
CA LEU A 14 11.06 -1.69 -2.25
C LEU A 14 11.05 -1.01 -0.89
N LYS A 15 11.15 -1.79 0.18
CA LYS A 15 11.29 -1.25 1.54
C LYS A 15 12.65 -1.56 2.15
N PRO A 16 13.15 -0.72 3.07
CA PRO A 16 14.23 -1.11 3.98
C PRO A 16 13.84 -2.35 4.79
N ARG A 17 14.82 -3.21 5.10
CA ARG A 17 14.56 -4.46 5.83
C ARG A 17 14.14 -4.22 7.28
N ASP A 18 14.63 -3.16 7.89
CA ASP A 18 14.31 -2.69 9.23
C ASP A 18 12.96 -1.97 9.32
N ALA A 19 12.36 -1.56 8.19
CA ALA A 19 11.01 -0.99 8.16
C ALA A 19 9.95 -2.09 8.41
N PRO A 20 9.16 -2.02 9.51
CA PRO A 20 8.16 -3.03 9.82
C PRO A 20 6.97 -2.98 8.86
N ILE A 21 6.56 -4.15 8.35
CA ILE A 21 5.40 -4.27 7.45
C ILE A 21 4.09 -3.87 8.14
N ILE A 22 4.00 -4.12 9.45
CA ILE A 22 2.81 -3.78 10.25
C ILE A 22 2.62 -2.26 10.30
N ASP A 23 3.70 -1.50 10.47
CA ASP A 23 3.63 -0.03 10.53
C ASP A 23 3.26 0.55 9.15
N LEU A 24 3.81 -0.03 8.08
CA LEU A 24 3.46 0.32 6.71
C LEU A 24 1.97 0.04 6.42
N SER A 25 1.46 -1.13 6.81
CA SER A 25 0.05 -1.47 6.58
C SER A 25 -0.90 -0.60 7.40
N GLN A 26 -0.55 -0.28 8.65
CA GLN A 26 -1.31 0.64 9.50
C GLN A 26 -1.35 2.05 8.89
N THR A 27 -0.21 2.54 8.38
CA THR A 27 -0.13 3.86 7.76
C THR A 27 -0.98 3.93 6.49
N ILE A 28 -0.93 2.91 5.63
CA ILE A 28 -1.77 2.84 4.42
C ILE A 28 -3.26 2.74 4.78
N CYS A 29 -3.63 1.95 5.79
CA CYS A 29 -5.00 1.85 6.26
C CYS A 29 -5.53 3.14 6.91
N SER A 30 -4.66 4.09 7.27
CA SER A 30 -5.08 5.39 7.79
C SER A 30 -5.48 6.40 6.69
N VAL A 31 -5.20 6.09 5.42
CA VAL A 31 -5.55 6.93 4.27
C VAL A 31 -7.05 6.88 4.00
N GLU A 32 -7.65 8.03 3.70
CA GLU A 32 -9.09 8.12 3.44
C GLU A 32 -9.49 7.26 2.22
N GLY A 33 -10.54 6.46 2.40
CA GLY A 33 -11.07 5.60 1.35
C GLY A 33 -10.33 4.27 1.17
N VAL A 34 -9.39 3.93 2.07
CA VAL A 34 -8.81 2.58 2.18
C VAL A 34 -9.61 1.77 3.22
N GLU A 35 -10.05 0.57 2.85
CA GLU A 35 -10.72 -0.38 3.75
C GLU A 35 -9.80 -1.56 4.12
N GLN A 36 -8.93 -1.96 3.19
CA GLN A 36 -8.03 -3.10 3.37
C GLN A 36 -6.69 -2.84 2.68
N CYS A 37 -5.61 -3.28 3.34
CA CYS A 37 -4.27 -3.34 2.78
C CYS A 37 -3.67 -4.73 3.06
N ASP A 38 -3.32 -5.44 2.00
CA ASP A 38 -2.54 -6.68 2.07
C ASP A 38 -1.12 -6.41 1.58
N ILE A 39 -0.12 -6.88 2.32
CA ILE A 39 1.29 -6.73 1.96
C ILE A 39 1.95 -8.12 1.94
N VAL A 40 2.59 -8.45 0.83
CA VAL A 40 3.32 -9.72 0.65
C VAL A 40 4.76 -9.41 0.30
N VAL A 41 5.71 -9.96 1.06
CA VAL A 41 7.13 -9.93 0.68
C VAL A 41 7.35 -10.92 -0.45
N THR A 42 7.86 -10.44 -1.58
CA THR A 42 8.15 -11.28 -2.74
C THR A 42 9.63 -11.60 -2.89
N GLU A 43 10.50 -10.75 -2.36
CA GLU A 43 11.95 -10.94 -2.42
C GLU A 43 12.62 -10.36 -1.17
N VAL A 44 13.71 -10.99 -0.73
CA VAL A 44 14.48 -10.58 0.44
C VAL A 44 15.95 -10.46 0.06
N ASP A 45 16.47 -9.25 0.18
CA ASP A 45 17.88 -8.94 -0.03
C ASP A 45 18.61 -8.68 1.31
N VAL A 46 19.90 -8.34 1.21
CA VAL A 46 20.75 -8.03 2.37
C VAL A 46 20.20 -6.86 3.18
N ARG A 47 19.70 -5.80 2.53
CA ARG A 47 19.22 -4.57 3.21
C ARG A 47 17.80 -4.16 2.84
N THR A 48 17.20 -4.81 1.85
CA THR A 48 15.92 -4.42 1.28
C THR A 48 15.01 -5.62 1.14
N GLU A 49 13.72 -5.36 1.08
CA GLU A 49 12.70 -6.37 0.77
C GLU A 49 11.79 -5.78 -0.30
N THR A 50 11.54 -6.55 -1.35
CA THR A 50 10.54 -6.21 -2.36
C THR A 50 9.18 -6.68 -1.85
N VAL A 51 8.21 -5.78 -1.82
CA VAL A 51 6.87 -6.03 -1.32
C VAL A 51 5.82 -5.70 -2.37
N LYS A 52 4.80 -6.54 -2.44
CA LYS A 52 3.59 -6.28 -3.22
C LYS A 52 2.45 -5.89 -2.29
N LEU A 53 1.90 -4.70 -2.52
CA LEU A 53 0.78 -4.17 -1.78
C LEU A 53 -0.50 -4.28 -2.62
N THR A 54 -1.56 -4.80 -2.01
CA THR A 54 -2.91 -4.76 -2.56
C THR A 54 -3.76 -3.88 -1.65
N ILE A 55 -4.24 -2.76 -2.17
CA ILE A 55 -5.05 -1.80 -1.42
C ILE A 55 -6.46 -1.79 -2.01
N GLN A 56 -7.48 -1.88 -1.18
CA GLN A 56 -8.89 -1.92 -1.59
C GLN A 56 -9.72 -0.92 -0.80
N GLY A 57 -10.71 -0.32 -1.45
CA GLY A 57 -11.67 0.57 -0.80
C GLY A 57 -12.59 1.28 -1.80
N PRO A 58 -13.49 2.17 -1.32
CA PRO A 58 -14.55 2.73 -2.15
C PRO A 58 -14.13 3.96 -2.98
N ASN A 59 -13.12 4.69 -2.52
CA ASN A 59 -12.60 5.88 -3.18
C ASN A 59 -11.19 6.20 -2.67
N ILE A 60 -10.21 5.41 -3.09
CA ILE A 60 -8.84 5.52 -2.58
C ILE A 60 -8.20 6.83 -3.06
N ASN A 61 -7.70 7.64 -2.14
CA ASN A 61 -6.90 8.80 -2.46
C ASN A 61 -5.46 8.39 -2.84
N PHE A 62 -5.23 8.14 -4.13
CA PHE A 62 -3.90 7.76 -4.64
C PHE A 62 -2.79 8.76 -4.29
N GLY A 63 -3.09 10.05 -4.23
CA GLY A 63 -2.12 11.10 -3.90
C GLY A 63 -1.67 11.07 -2.44
N GLU A 64 -2.48 10.52 -1.54
CA GLU A 64 -2.10 10.29 -0.14
C GLU A 64 -1.36 8.97 0.03
N VAL A 65 -1.84 7.89 -0.60
CA VAL A 65 -1.16 6.59 -0.56
C VAL A 65 0.30 6.66 -1.03
N THR A 66 0.60 7.47 -2.05
CA THR A 66 1.94 7.59 -2.62
C THR A 66 2.93 8.43 -1.78
N LYS A 67 2.46 9.12 -0.75
CA LYS A 67 3.29 9.93 0.16
C LYS A 67 3.71 9.18 1.42
N VAL A 68 3.09 8.03 1.68
CA VAL A 68 3.47 7.07 2.71
C VAL A 68 4.78 6.41 2.31
#